data_AF-A0A3A4NQ26-F1
#
_entry.id   AF-A0A3A4NQ26-F1
#
_cell.length_a   1.000
_cell.length_b   1.000
_cell.length_c   1.000
_cell.angle_alpha   90.00
_cell.angle_beta   90.00
_cell.angle_gamma   90.00
#
_symmetry.space_group_name_H-M   'P 1'
#
loop_
_entity.id
_entity.type
_entity.pdbx_description
1 polymer ?
#
loop_
_entity_poly.entity_id
_entity_poly.type
_entity_poly.pdbx_seq_one_letter_code
_entity_poly.pdbx_strand_id
1 'polypeptide(L)'
;MPKYRVLDMHIRHGVGKEVRELTPGSIVELTAEEAARIGKTIEPVPSEEGEGAPATVQETIKKIAAAETVDAVKALIVGNIVKKIQTAAEKRIAELEKA
;
A
#
# COMPACT_ATOMS: atom_id res chain seq x y z
N MET A 1 -16.76 8.92 -9.14
CA MET A 1 -16.10 7.92 -8.27
C MET A 1 -14.63 7.83 -8.69
N PRO A 2 -13.67 7.57 -7.78
CA PRO A 2 -12.26 7.49 -8.15
C PRO A 2 -12.00 6.31 -9.08
N LYS A 3 -11.09 6.52 -10.04
CA LYS A 3 -10.69 5.51 -11.02
C LYS A 3 -9.41 4.82 -10.58
N TYR A 4 -9.35 3.50 -10.74
CA TYR A 4 -8.20 2.68 -10.39
C TYR A 4 -7.80 1.79 -11.56
N ARG A 5 -6.49 1.57 -11.74
CA ARG A 5 -5.91 0.65 -12.71
C ARG A 5 -5.65 -0.69 -12.04
N VAL A 6 -6.10 -1.78 -12.67
CA VAL A 6 -5.85 -3.15 -12.21
C VAL A 6 -4.40 -3.53 -12.51
N LEU A 7 -3.64 -3.93 -11.48
CA LEU A 7 -2.23 -4.30 -11.59
C LEU A 7 -2.01 -5.81 -11.79
N ASP A 8 -2.89 -6.67 -11.29
CA ASP A 8 -2.71 -8.14 -11.29
C ASP A 8 -3.81 -8.90 -12.06
N MET A 9 -3.42 -10.00 -12.74
CA MET A 9 -4.26 -10.83 -13.64
C MET A 9 -5.45 -11.51 -12.99
N HIS A 10 -5.48 -11.63 -11.67
CA HIS A 10 -6.54 -12.35 -11.00
C HIS A 10 -6.94 -11.62 -9.72
N ILE A 11 -7.56 -10.44 -9.86
CA ILE A 11 -8.31 -9.88 -8.74
C ILE A 11 -9.53 -10.77 -8.48
N ARG A 12 -9.34 -11.83 -7.70
CA ARG A 12 -10.42 -12.62 -7.10
C ARG A 12 -10.93 -11.88 -5.88
N HIS A 13 -11.59 -10.74 -6.08
CA HIS A 13 -12.29 -10.08 -4.97
C HIS A 13 -13.73 -10.57 -4.91
N GLY A 14 -14.01 -11.34 -3.87
CA GLY A 14 -15.38 -11.63 -3.45
C GLY A 14 -16.03 -10.37 -2.92
N VAL A 15 -16.63 -9.58 -3.80
CA VAL A 15 -17.61 -8.56 -3.42
C VAL A 15 -18.97 -9.25 -3.48
N GLY A 16 -19.48 -9.67 -2.32
CA GLY A 16 -20.84 -10.23 -2.21
C GLY A 16 -21.17 -11.32 -3.25
N LYS A 17 -20.51 -12.48 -3.21
CA LYS A 17 -20.79 -13.65 -4.07
C LYS A 17 -20.71 -13.45 -5.60
N GLU A 18 -20.42 -12.27 -6.12
CA GLU A 18 -20.20 -12.05 -7.56
C GLU A 18 -18.71 -11.88 -7.85
N VAL A 19 -18.12 -12.88 -8.50
CA VAL A 19 -16.75 -12.82 -9.00
C VAL A 19 -16.77 -12.02 -10.29
N ARG A 20 -16.35 -10.75 -10.24
CA ARG A 20 -16.07 -9.96 -11.46
C ARG A 20 -14.61 -10.16 -11.85
N GLU A 21 -14.39 -10.81 -12.98
CA GLU A 21 -13.05 -10.96 -13.55
C GLU A 21 -12.59 -9.61 -14.09
N LEU A 22 -11.55 -9.05 -13.48
CA LEU A 22 -10.96 -7.78 -13.87
C LEU A 22 -9.64 -8.03 -14.61
N THR A 23 -9.54 -7.54 -15.85
CA THR A 23 -8.34 -7.69 -16.67
C THR A 23 -7.25 -6.70 -16.25
N PRO A 24 -5.97 -7.10 -16.15
CA PRO A 24 -4.85 -6.18 -15.95
C PRO A 24 -4.87 -5.02 -16.91
N GLY A 25 -4.46 -3.85 -16.42
CA GLY A 25 -4.43 -2.61 -17.19
C GLY A 25 -5.80 -1.97 -17.39
N SER A 26 -6.90 -2.64 -17.05
CA SER A 26 -8.24 -2.05 -17.11
C SER A 26 -8.41 -0.96 -16.07
N ILE A 27 -9.18 0.07 -16.43
CA ILE A 27 -9.58 1.13 -15.52
C ILE A 27 -10.97 0.82 -14.98
N VAL A 28 -11.08 0.75 -13.66
CA VAL A 28 -12.32 0.49 -12.93
C VAL A 28 -12.69 1.66 -12.05
N GLU A 29 -13.98 1.92 -11.87
CA GLU A 29 -14.49 2.89 -10.91
C GLU A 29 -14.83 2.17 -9.61
N LEU A 30 -14.19 2.55 -8.51
CA LEU A 30 -14.37 1.92 -7.20
C LEU A 30 -14.55 3.00 -6.14
N THR A 31 -15.24 2.66 -5.05
CA THR A 31 -15.22 3.49 -3.84
C THR A 31 -13.89 3.34 -3.10
N ALA A 32 -13.54 4.31 -2.25
CA ALA A 32 -12.32 4.24 -1.43
C ALA A 32 -12.30 3.00 -0.52
N GLU A 33 -13.46 2.55 -0.04
CA GLU A 33 -13.59 1.36 0.81
C GLU A 33 -13.35 0.07 0.01
N GLU A 34 -13.92 -0.04 -1.19
CA GLU A 34 -13.65 -1.17 -2.09
C GLU A 34 -12.18 -1.22 -2.49
N ALA A 35 -11.60 -0.06 -2.79
CA ALA A 35 -10.20 0.04 -3.16
C ALA A 35 -9.26 -0.38 -2.02
N ALA A 36 -9.57 0.02 -0.78
CA ALA A 36 -8.80 -0.39 0.39
C ALA A 36 -8.86 -1.91 0.63
N ARG A 37 -9.99 -2.57 0.33
CA ARG A 37 -10.10 -4.03 0.44
C ARG A 37 -9.29 -4.75 -0.63
N ILE A 38 -9.27 -4.23 -1.86
CA ILE A 38 -8.53 -4.80 -3.01
C ILE A 38 -7.00 -4.58 -2.85
N GLY A 39 -6.62 -3.49 -2.18
CA GLY A 39 -5.26 -3.25 -1.74
C GLY A 39 -4.27 -3.10 -2.89
N LYS A 40 -3.15 -3.84 -2.82
CA LYS A 40 -2.01 -3.69 -3.74
C LYS A 40 -2.26 -4.16 -5.18
N THR A 41 -3.44 -4.71 -5.47
CA THR A 41 -3.78 -5.22 -6.81
C THR A 41 -4.40 -4.16 -7.71
N ILE A 42 -4.62 -2.95 -7.18
CA ILE A 42 -5.06 -1.78 -7.94
C ILE A 42 -4.22 -0.55 -7.61
N GLU A 43 -4.08 0.36 -8.56
CA GLU A 43 -3.39 1.64 -8.43
C GLU A 43 -4.36 2.79 -8.71
N PRO A 44 -4.42 3.84 -7.88
CA PRO A 44 -5.23 5.01 -8.21
C PRO A 44 -4.73 5.64 -9.51
N VAL A 45 -5.62 5.82 -10.48
CA VAL A 45 -5.30 6.59 -11.68
C VAL A 45 -5.43 8.05 -11.29
N PRO A 46 -4.35 8.85 -11.38
CA PRO A 46 -4.48 10.28 -11.20
C PRO A 46 -5.40 10.80 -12.29
N SER A 47 -6.59 11.27 -11.91
CA SER A 47 -7.40 12.09 -12.80
C SER A 47 -6.57 13.33 -13.13
N GLU A 48 -6.36 13.64 -14.40
CA GLU A 48 -5.67 14.87 -14.82
C GLU A 48 -6.42 16.17 -14.45
N GLU A 49 -7.49 16.07 -13.66
CA GLU A 49 -8.10 17.20 -12.97
C GLU A 49 -7.53 17.25 -11.56
N GLY A 50 -6.59 18.17 -11.40
CA GLY A 50 -5.85 18.38 -10.17
C GLY A 50 -6.76 18.54 -8.96
N GLU A 51 -6.51 17.72 -7.96
CA GLU A 51 -6.55 18.20 -6.60
C GLU A 51 -5.29 17.64 -5.94
N GLY A 52 -4.27 18.51 -5.84
CA GLY A 52 -3.18 18.25 -4.91
C GLY A 52 -3.79 17.91 -3.55
N ALA A 53 -3.16 17.00 -2.81
CA ALA A 53 -3.66 16.53 -1.52
C ALA A 53 -4.29 17.71 -0.75
N PRO A 54 -5.54 17.55 -0.26
CA PRO A 54 -6.33 18.67 0.25
C PRO A 54 -5.48 19.48 1.23
N ALA A 55 -5.63 20.81 1.25
CA ALA A 55 -4.74 21.70 2.00
C ALA A 55 -4.55 21.26 3.46
N THR A 56 -5.57 20.64 4.05
CA THR A 56 -5.54 20.00 5.37
C THR A 56 -4.52 18.86 5.48
N VAL A 57 -4.44 17.97 4.49
CA VAL A 57 -3.44 16.88 4.43
C VAL A 57 -2.03 17.44 4.29
N GLN A 58 -1.82 18.47 3.45
CA GLN A 58 -0.51 19.10 3.32
C GLN A 58 -0.08 19.81 4.62
N GLU A 59 -1.00 20.45 5.32
CA GLU A 59 -0.72 21.07 6.61
C GLU A 59 -0.41 20.03 7.69
N THR A 60 -1.14 18.92 7.72
CA THR A 60 -0.85 17.79 8.61
C THR A 60 0.52 17.18 8.31
N ILE A 61 0.88 16.97 7.05
CA ILE A 61 2.20 16.47 6.65
C ILE A 61 3.30 17.43 7.12
N LYS A 62 3.13 18.75 6.96
CA LYS A 62 4.09 19.75 7.45
C LYS A 62 4.25 19.72 8.97
N LYS A 63 3.16 19.57 9.73
CA LYS A 63 3.21 19.47 11.20
C LYS A 63 3.91 18.19 11.67
N ILE A 64 3.66 17.06 11.00
CA ILE A 64 4.31 15.78 11.30
C ILE A 64 5.80 15.84 10.92
N ALA A 65 6.15 16.42 9.78
CA ALA A 65 7.55 16.55 9.34
C ALA A 65 8.35 17.53 10.21
N ALA A 66 7.72 18.54 10.80
CA ALA A 66 8.36 19.47 11.73
C ALA A 66 8.51 18.89 13.16
N ALA A 67 7.90 17.74 13.45
CA ALA A 67 7.98 17.12 14.76
C ALA A 67 9.25 16.23 14.85
N GLU A 68 10.27 16.73 15.54
CA GLU A 68 11.57 16.07 15.77
C GLU A 68 11.44 14.64 16.34
N THR A 69 10.33 14.37 17.05
CA THR A 69 10.00 13.06 17.63
C THR A 69 9.65 12.02 16.57
N VAL A 70 9.19 12.42 15.38
CA VAL A 70 8.75 11.49 14.33
C VAL A 70 9.94 10.76 13.72
N ASP A 71 11.07 11.44 13.49
CA ASP A 71 12.28 10.80 12.96
C ASP A 71 12.88 9.81 13.98
N ALA A 72 12.91 10.17 15.25
CA ALA A 72 13.38 9.28 16.31
C ALA A 72 12.50 8.02 16.45
N VAL A 73 11.18 8.19 16.43
CA VAL A 73 10.23 7.07 16.50
C VAL A 73 10.29 6.22 15.23
N LYS A 74 10.42 6.84 14.05
CA LYS A 74 10.58 6.15 12.77
C LYS A 74 11.86 5.32 12.75
N ALA A 75 12.99 5.88 13.20
CA ALA A 75 14.25 5.15 13.28
C ALA A 75 14.16 3.93 14.22
N LEU A 76 13.50 4.08 15.37
CA LEU A 76 13.24 2.99 16.32
C LEU A 76 12.36 1.87 15.71
N ILE A 77 11.25 2.23 15.07
CA ILE A 77 10.33 1.27 14.47
C ILE A 77 10.99 0.57 13.29
N VAL A 78 11.58 1.32 12.36
CA VAL A 78 12.24 0.78 11.17
C VAL A 78 13.43 -0.08 11.58
N GLY A 79 14.26 0.36 12.51
CA GLY A 79 15.40 -0.42 13.02
C GLY A 79 14.97 -1.75 13.62
N ASN A 80 13.90 -1.76 14.42
CA ASN A 80 13.35 -3.01 14.98
C ASN A 80 12.78 -3.95 13.92
N ILE A 81 12.11 -3.42 12.90
CA ILE A 81 11.57 -4.21 11.78
C ILE A 81 12.72 -4.80 10.96
N VAL A 82 13.70 -3.99 10.58
CA VAL A 82 14.88 -4.43 9.82
C VAL A 82 15.62 -5.53 10.57
N LYS A 83 15.83 -5.38 11.88
CA LYS A 83 16.47 -6.42 12.70
C LYS A 83 15.69 -7.73 12.69
N LYS A 84 14.36 -7.68 12.81
CA LYS A 84 13.51 -8.89 12.74
C LYS A 84 13.57 -9.56 11.37
N ILE A 85 13.55 -8.78 10.29
CA ILE A 85 13.67 -9.30 8.92
C ILE A 85 15.04 -9.96 8.73
N GLN A 86 16.10 -9.31 9.20
CA GLN A 86 17.47 -9.82 9.10
C GLN A 86 17.61 -11.16 9.84
N THR A 87 17.14 -11.25 11.09
CA THR A 87 17.15 -12.51 11.85
C THR A 87 16.34 -13.62 11.17
N ALA A 88 15.18 -13.28 10.59
CA ALA A 88 14.38 -14.25 9.85
C ALA A 88 15.09 -14.73 8.57
N ALA A 89 15.77 -13.84 7.86
CA ALA A 89 16.55 -14.16 6.67
C ALA A 89 17.76 -15.04 7.01
N GLU A 90 18.52 -14.70 8.05
CA GLU A 90 19.66 -15.51 8.52
C GLU A 90 19.22 -16.92 8.94
N LYS A 91 18.10 -17.03 9.66
CA LYS A 91 17.53 -18.34 10.02
C LYS A 91 17.17 -19.15 8.77
N ARG A 92 16.55 -18.52 7.77
CA ARG A 92 16.16 -19.17 6.51
C ARG A 92 17.37 -19.66 5.72
N ILE A 93 18.46 -18.88 5.69
CA ILE A 93 19.72 -19.26 5.05
C ILE A 93 20.34 -20.46 5.77
N ALA A 94 20.40 -20.44 7.10
CA ALA A 94 20.94 -21.54 7.89
C ALA A 94 20.12 -22.84 7.75
N GLU A 95 18.80 -22.75 7.54
CA GLU A 95 17.95 -23.90 7.22
C GLU A 95 18.23 -24.46 5.81
N LEU A 96 18.55 -23.59 4.85
CA LEU A 96 18.87 -23.98 3.48
C LEU A 96 20.28 -24.57 3.33
N GLU A 97 21.26 -24.15 4.14
CA GLU A 97 22.63 -24.70 4.10
C GLU A 97 22.77 -26.08 4.76
N LYS A 98 21.78 -26.51 5.56
CA LYS A 98 21.73 -27.83 6.21
C LYS A 98 20.90 -28.87 5.47
N ALA A 99 20.13 -28.44 4.46
CA ALA A 99 19.28 -29.29 3.63
C ALA A 99 20.04 -29.78 2.39
#